data_AF-A0A9X4D140-F1
#
_entry.id   AF-A0A9X4D140-F1
#
_cell.length_a   1.000
_cell.length_b   1.000
_cell.length_c   1.000
_cell.angle_alpha   90.00
_cell.angle_beta   90.00
_cell.angle_gamma   90.00
#
_symmetry.space_group_name_H-M   'P 1'
#
loop_
_entity.id
_entity.type
_entity.pdbx_description
1 polymer ?
#
loop_
_entity_poly.entity_id
_entity_poly.type
_entity_poly.pdbx_seq_one_letter_code
_entity_poly.pdbx_strand_id
1 'polypeptide(L)'
;MITRIARTAGFSGLLAALLLTLLQSFWVAPLILEAETYESSAPVAQHEHAGEVAAHEHSAEAWSPEDGWQRVLSTTGGNLVVAVGFALILTALYSLREPKRAGTGALWGLAGFAVFCLAPTLGLPPELPGTAAADLGQRQAWWIGTASATALGLALLVFARHWLLKALGAVLLVIPHVIGAPQPEVHESLAPAALETQFKVASWLTNAAFWLALGLLSAWLFRRSSQA
;
A
#
# COMPACT_ATOMS: atom_id res chain seq x y z
N MET A 1 4.15 26.27 13.43
CA MET A 1 3.20 25.28 12.86
C MET A 1 3.91 24.24 12.00
N ILE A 2 4.66 24.63 10.96
CA ILE A 2 5.36 23.70 10.04
C ILE A 2 6.40 22.82 10.76
N THR A 3 7.19 23.39 11.68
CA THR A 3 8.19 22.64 12.47
C THR A 3 7.57 21.55 13.34
N ARG A 4 6.36 21.78 13.88
CA ARG A 4 5.60 20.78 14.64
C ARG A 4 5.17 19.61 13.74
N ILE A 5 4.58 19.93 12.58
CA ILE A 5 4.15 18.93 11.58
C ILE A 5 5.35 18.09 11.14
N ALA A 6 6.45 18.73 10.71
CA ALA A 6 7.64 18.03 10.25
C ALA A 6 8.26 17.13 11.33
N ARG A 7 8.38 17.62 12.58
CA ARG A 7 8.92 16.82 13.69
C ARG A 7 8.02 15.63 14.03
N THR A 8 6.72 15.85 14.17
CA THR A 8 5.76 14.77 14.46
C THR A 8 5.77 13.73 13.34
N ALA A 9 5.71 14.16 12.08
CA ALA A 9 5.71 13.27 10.93
C ALA A 9 7.03 12.49 10.81
N GLY A 10 8.18 13.14 10.99
CA GLY A 10 9.49 12.48 10.94
C GLY A 10 9.63 11.37 11.98
N PHE A 11 9.34 11.65 13.25
CA PHE A 11 9.49 10.64 14.31
C PHE A 11 8.43 9.52 14.24
N SER A 12 7.17 9.85 13.98
CA SER A 12 6.12 8.83 13.84
C SER A 12 6.32 7.98 12.59
N GLY A 13 6.70 8.60 11.47
CA GLY A 13 7.03 7.93 10.22
C GLY A 13 8.23 7.00 10.37
N LEU A 14 9.32 7.44 11.02
CA LEU A 14 10.49 6.61 11.29
C LEU A 14 10.13 5.36 12.12
N LEU A 15 9.42 5.55 13.24
CA LEU A 15 9.03 4.42 14.10
C LEU A 15 8.08 3.44 13.38
N ALA A 16 7.13 3.97 12.60
CA ALA A 16 6.22 3.15 11.81
C ALA A 16 6.94 2.41 10.68
N ALA A 17 7.93 3.03 10.03
CA ALA A 17 8.76 2.41 9.00
C ALA A 17 9.62 1.26 9.56
N LEU A 18 10.19 1.44 10.75
CA LEU A 18 10.94 0.37 11.42
C LEU A 18 10.03 -0.82 11.74
N LEU A 19 8.82 -0.57 12.27
CA LEU A 19 7.84 -1.62 12.49
C LEU A 19 7.44 -2.33 11.19
N LEU A 20 7.13 -1.57 10.14
CA LEU A 20 6.74 -2.12 8.84
C LEU A 20 7.86 -2.99 8.26
N THR A 21 9.10 -2.52 8.34
CA THR A 21 10.28 -3.25 7.87
C THR A 21 10.43 -4.57 8.62
N LEU A 22 10.32 -4.55 9.95
CA LEU A 22 10.39 -5.79 10.75
C LEU A 22 9.29 -6.78 10.34
N LEU A 23 8.04 -6.33 10.25
CA LEU A 23 6.93 -7.18 9.84
C LEU A 23 7.13 -7.74 8.42
N GLN A 24 7.58 -6.92 7.47
CA GLN A 24 7.89 -7.38 6.13
C GLN A 24 9.04 -8.39 6.11
N SER A 25 10.13 -8.17 6.86
CA SER A 25 11.25 -9.10 6.93
C SER A 25 10.86 -10.48 7.45
N PHE A 26 9.92 -10.55 8.40
CA PHE A 26 9.51 -11.83 8.99
C PHE A 26 8.32 -12.49 8.28
N TRP A 27 7.37 -11.73 7.72
CA TRP A 27 6.10 -12.28 7.24
C TRP A 27 5.89 -12.17 5.73
N VAL A 28 6.53 -11.20 5.07
CA VAL A 28 6.28 -10.91 3.65
C VAL A 28 7.46 -11.37 2.79
N ALA A 29 8.68 -10.98 3.16
CA ALA A 29 9.90 -11.31 2.41
C ALA A 29 10.13 -12.82 2.24
N PRO A 30 9.90 -13.69 3.25
CA PRO A 30 10.05 -15.14 3.04
C PRO A 30 9.11 -15.70 1.99
N LEU A 31 7.87 -15.18 1.90
CA LEU A 31 6.88 -15.62 0.91
C LEU A 31 7.25 -15.16 -0.50
N ILE A 32 7.84 -13.96 -0.63
CA ILE A 32 8.38 -13.45 -1.89
C ILE A 32 9.54 -14.33 -2.36
N LEU A 33 10.51 -14.60 -1.47
CA LEU A 33 11.66 -15.45 -1.79
C LEU A 33 11.23 -16.87 -2.21
N GLU A 34 10.21 -17.43 -1.55
CA GLU A 34 9.66 -18.73 -1.93
C GLU A 34 9.01 -18.66 -3.32
N ALA A 35 8.23 -17.61 -3.62
CA ALA A 35 7.61 -17.41 -4.93
C ALA A 35 8.64 -17.26 -6.06
N GLU A 36 9.74 -16.54 -5.83
CA GLU A 36 10.84 -16.35 -6.80
C GLU A 36 11.46 -17.69 -7.23
N THR A 37 11.42 -18.74 -6.38
CA THR A 37 11.91 -20.08 -6.76
C THR A 37 11.06 -20.75 -7.84
N TYR A 38 9.75 -20.48 -7.89
CA TYR A 38 8.84 -20.99 -8.91
C TYR A 38 9.01 -20.24 -10.24
N GLU A 39 9.26 -18.94 -10.18
CA GLU A 39 9.56 -18.11 -11.35
C GLU A 39 10.90 -18.51 -12.00
N SER A 40 11.94 -18.71 -11.17
CA SER A 40 13.27 -19.12 -11.65
C SER A 40 13.33 -20.55 -12.21
N SER A 41 12.40 -21.41 -11.76
CA SER A 41 12.33 -22.82 -12.19
C SER A 41 11.42 -23.04 -13.39
N ALA A 42 10.65 -22.04 -13.80
CA ALA A 42 9.80 -22.12 -14.98
C ALA A 42 10.68 -22.20 -16.23
N PRO A 43 10.49 -23.19 -17.13
CA PRO A 43 11.21 -23.23 -18.37
C PRO A 43 10.91 -21.96 -19.17
N VAL A 44 11.95 -21.21 -19.54
CA VAL A 44 11.83 -20.08 -20.47
C VAL A 44 11.20 -20.65 -21.74
N ALA A 45 9.93 -20.34 -21.98
CA ALA A 45 9.30 -20.65 -23.24
C ALA A 45 10.08 -19.90 -24.32
N GLN A 46 10.92 -20.62 -25.06
CA GLN A 46 11.58 -20.11 -26.25
C GLN A 46 10.48 -19.75 -27.24
N HIS A 47 10.10 -18.47 -27.26
CA HIS A 47 9.32 -17.92 -28.35
C HIS A 47 10.19 -17.93 -29.61
N GLU A 48 10.15 -19.04 -30.36
CA GLU A 48 10.59 -19.07 -31.75
C GLU A 48 9.64 -18.19 -32.58
N HIS A 49 9.95 -16.90 -32.66
CA HIS A 49 9.39 -16.03 -33.70
C HIS A 49 10.43 -15.83 -34.79
N ALA A 50 10.29 -16.61 -35.86
CA ALA A 50 10.88 -16.31 -37.15
C ALA A 50 10.22 -15.03 -37.71
N GLY A 51 10.97 -13.93 -37.78
CA GLY A 51 10.53 -12.70 -38.44
C GLY A 51 11.39 -11.50 -38.05
N GLU A 52 12.31 -11.12 -38.93
CA GLU A 52 13.11 -9.89 -38.85
C GLU A 52 12.24 -8.65 -38.64
N VAL A 53 12.32 -8.05 -37.46
CA VAL A 53 11.98 -6.64 -37.25
C VAL A 53 12.98 -6.06 -36.25
N ALA A 54 13.49 -4.86 -36.55
CA ALA A 54 14.60 -4.20 -35.91
C ALA A 54 14.60 -4.32 -34.37
N ALA A 55 15.72 -4.84 -33.84
CA ALA A 55 15.99 -4.98 -32.43
C ALA A 55 16.08 -3.59 -31.76
N HIS A 56 15.01 -3.18 -31.09
CA HIS A 56 15.15 -2.34 -29.91
C HIS A 56 15.59 -3.26 -28.76
N GLU A 57 16.89 -3.28 -28.48
CA GLU A 57 17.45 -3.89 -27.28
C GLU A 57 16.87 -3.18 -26.04
N HIS A 58 15.86 -3.79 -25.42
CA HIS A 58 15.50 -3.54 -24.02
C HIS A 58 16.30 -4.49 -23.12
N SER A 59 17.63 -4.48 -23.23
CA SER A 59 18.55 -5.26 -22.38
C SER A 59 19.18 -4.38 -21.28
N ALA A 60 18.42 -3.42 -20.76
CA ALA A 60 18.70 -2.88 -19.44
C ALA A 60 17.90 -3.73 -18.45
N GLU A 61 18.53 -4.81 -17.96
CA GLU A 61 18.06 -5.57 -16.80
C GLU A 61 17.62 -4.55 -15.74
N ALA A 62 16.32 -4.51 -15.43
CA ALA A 62 15.77 -3.49 -14.53
C ALA A 62 16.49 -3.64 -13.19
N TRP A 63 17.17 -2.58 -12.74
CA TRP A 63 17.99 -2.64 -11.53
C TRP A 63 17.16 -3.17 -10.34
N SER A 64 17.63 -4.26 -9.73
CA SER A 64 17.08 -4.82 -8.51
C SER A 64 18.17 -4.90 -7.43
N PRO A 65 17.88 -4.55 -6.17
CA PRO A 65 18.81 -4.76 -5.06
C PRO A 65 19.16 -6.24 -4.92
N GLU A 66 20.44 -6.56 -4.69
CA GLU A 66 20.86 -7.92 -4.38
C GLU A 66 20.25 -8.43 -3.06
N ASP A 67 20.13 -9.75 -2.94
CA ASP A 67 19.66 -10.43 -1.74
C ASP A 67 20.51 -10.10 -0.50
N GLY A 68 19.87 -10.22 0.67
CA GLY A 68 20.51 -9.92 1.94
C GLY A 68 20.45 -8.43 2.30
N TRP A 69 21.61 -7.83 2.59
CA TRP A 69 21.64 -6.50 3.21
C TRP A 69 21.21 -5.37 2.27
N GLN A 70 21.47 -5.48 0.95
CA GLN A 70 21.08 -4.45 -0.02
C GLN A 70 19.56 -4.37 -0.16
N ARG A 71 18.87 -5.52 -0.28
CA ARG A 71 17.40 -5.59 -0.27
C ARG A 71 16.79 -5.08 1.02
N VAL A 72 17.36 -5.44 2.19
CA VAL A 72 16.86 -4.93 3.47
C VAL A 72 17.02 -3.40 3.56
N LEU A 73 18.19 -2.86 3.17
CA LEU A 73 18.45 -1.42 3.24
C LEU A 73 17.55 -0.63 2.28
N SER A 74 17.42 -1.08 1.03
CA SER A 74 16.55 -0.45 0.03
C SER A 74 15.08 -0.49 0.44
N THR A 75 14.60 -1.64 0.94
CA THR A 75 13.24 -1.79 1.48
C THR A 75 13.01 -0.87 2.68
N THR A 76 13.96 -0.82 3.61
CA THR A 76 13.88 0.06 4.80
C THR A 76 13.84 1.53 4.39
N GLY A 77 14.69 1.93 3.43
CA GLY A 77 14.72 3.29 2.90
C GLY A 77 13.42 3.68 2.21
N GLY A 78 12.88 2.79 1.36
CA GLY A 78 11.59 2.98 0.71
C GLY A 78 10.44 3.11 1.72
N ASN A 79 10.39 2.19 2.69
CA ASN A 79 9.42 2.23 3.79
C ASN A 79 9.51 3.54 4.58
N LEU A 80 10.73 4.04 4.84
CA LEU A 80 10.93 5.29 5.56
C LEU A 80 10.34 6.48 4.81
N VAL A 81 10.62 6.60 3.51
CA VAL A 81 10.09 7.69 2.68
C VAL A 81 8.56 7.66 2.65
N VAL A 82 7.99 6.49 2.38
CA VAL A 82 6.53 6.30 2.32
C VAL A 82 5.87 6.57 3.67
N ALA A 83 6.42 6.04 4.77
CA ALA A 83 5.88 6.24 6.10
C ALA A 83 5.92 7.69 6.55
N VAL A 84 7.00 8.42 6.27
CA VAL A 84 7.09 9.86 6.54
C VAL A 84 6.08 10.63 5.68
N GLY A 85 5.91 10.27 4.40
CA GLY A 85 4.89 10.84 3.53
C GLY A 85 3.47 10.70 4.09
N PHE A 86 3.08 9.49 4.51
CA PHE A 86 1.79 9.27 5.14
C PHE A 86 1.66 9.97 6.50
N ALA A 87 2.73 10.03 7.28
CA ALA A 87 2.75 10.77 8.54
C ALA A 87 2.50 12.27 8.33
N LEU A 88 3.05 12.86 7.26
CA LEU A 88 2.81 14.26 6.88
C LEU A 88 1.33 14.48 6.53
N ILE A 89 0.73 13.58 5.76
CA ILE A 89 -0.70 13.66 5.43
C ILE A 89 -1.56 13.62 6.69
N LEU A 90 -1.32 12.66 7.60
CA LEU A 90 -2.08 12.54 8.84
C LEU A 90 -1.91 13.77 9.74
N THR A 91 -0.69 14.26 9.91
CA THR A 91 -0.41 15.44 10.74
C THR A 91 -0.96 16.73 10.13
N ALA A 92 -1.01 16.84 8.80
CA ALA A 92 -1.72 17.91 8.12
C ALA A 92 -3.24 17.84 8.40
N LEU A 93 -3.84 16.66 8.33
CA LEU A 93 -5.27 16.46 8.66
C LEU A 93 -5.59 16.78 10.12
N TYR A 94 -4.68 16.50 11.05
CA TYR A 94 -4.83 16.88 12.46
C TYR A 94 -4.88 18.40 12.68
N SER A 95 -4.31 19.20 11.77
CA SER A 95 -4.45 20.66 11.84
C SER A 95 -5.88 21.14 11.54
N LEU A 96 -6.65 20.37 10.76
CA LEU A 96 -8.06 20.63 10.50
C LEU A 96 -8.96 20.10 11.62
N ARG A 97 -8.59 18.97 12.22
CA ARG A 97 -9.32 18.37 13.35
C ARG A 97 -8.36 17.67 14.31
N GLU A 98 -8.01 18.38 15.38
CA GLU A 98 -7.04 17.88 16.35
C GLU A 98 -7.56 16.62 17.07
N PRO A 99 -6.76 15.53 17.10
CA PRO A 99 -7.15 14.31 17.81
C PRO A 99 -7.19 14.57 19.32
N LYS A 100 -8.37 14.38 19.94
CA LYS A 100 -8.53 14.55 21.39
C LYS A 100 -7.82 13.46 22.21
N ARG A 101 -7.67 12.25 21.65
CA ARG A 101 -7.06 11.08 22.28
C ARG A 101 -6.18 10.34 21.27
N ALA A 102 -5.21 9.57 21.75
CA ALA A 102 -4.38 8.72 20.88
C ALA A 102 -5.23 7.71 20.07
N GLY A 103 -6.29 7.17 20.67
CA GLY A 103 -7.23 6.28 19.97
C GLY A 103 -7.97 6.94 18.79
N THR A 104 -8.13 8.27 18.78
CA THR A 104 -8.63 8.97 17.57
C THR A 104 -7.62 8.89 16.43
N GLY A 105 -6.33 8.85 16.74
CA GLY A 105 -5.27 8.57 15.77
C GLY A 105 -5.36 7.18 15.16
N ALA A 106 -5.75 6.16 15.92
CA ALA A 106 -5.98 4.83 15.38
C ALA A 106 -7.10 4.82 14.33
N LEU A 107 -8.19 5.58 14.53
CA LEU A 107 -9.26 5.71 13.54
C LEU A 107 -8.78 6.40 12.26
N TRP A 108 -7.95 7.44 12.39
CA TRP A 108 -7.31 8.08 11.23
C TRP A 108 -6.35 7.14 10.50
N GLY A 109 -5.58 6.34 11.25
CA GLY A 109 -4.74 5.28 10.71
C GLY A 109 -5.55 4.24 9.95
N LEU A 110 -6.63 3.73 10.53
CA LEU A 110 -7.54 2.77 9.88
C LEU A 110 -8.23 3.36 8.65
N ALA A 111 -8.55 4.66 8.65
CA ALA A 111 -9.05 5.33 7.45
C ALA A 111 -7.98 5.38 6.35
N GLY A 112 -6.72 5.67 6.70
CA GLY A 112 -5.60 5.58 5.77
C GLY A 112 -5.40 4.17 5.22
N PHE A 113 -5.44 3.15 6.08
CA PHE A 113 -5.41 1.75 5.67
C PHE A 113 -6.56 1.42 4.70
N ALA A 114 -7.78 1.87 5.01
CA ALA A 114 -8.94 1.64 4.15
C ALA A 114 -8.75 2.24 2.75
N VAL A 115 -8.22 3.47 2.69
CA VAL A 115 -8.00 4.24 1.47
C VAL A 115 -6.88 3.67 0.61
N PHE A 116 -5.70 3.44 1.19
CA PHE A 116 -4.48 3.15 0.43
C PHE A 116 -4.18 1.66 0.30
N CYS A 117 -4.78 0.81 1.15
CA CYS A 117 -4.51 -0.61 1.17
C CYS A 117 -5.79 -1.43 0.95
N LEU A 118 -6.76 -1.38 1.87
CA LEU A 118 -7.89 -2.31 1.89
C LEU A 118 -8.76 -2.19 0.63
N ALA A 119 -9.35 -1.02 0.36
CA ALA A 119 -10.31 -0.88 -0.75
C ALA A 119 -9.68 -1.16 -2.13
N PRO A 120 -8.48 -0.66 -2.47
CA PRO A 120 -7.83 -1.03 -3.72
C PRO A 120 -7.56 -2.54 -3.83
N THR A 121 -7.12 -3.17 -2.73
CA THR A 121 -6.74 -4.59 -2.73
C THR A 121 -7.90 -5.58 -2.61
N LEU A 122 -9.11 -5.12 -2.31
CA LEU A 122 -10.31 -5.96 -2.45
C LEU A 122 -10.59 -6.32 -3.91
N GLY A 123 -10.26 -5.41 -4.85
CA GLY A 123 -10.36 -5.66 -6.28
C GLY A 123 -9.10 -6.25 -6.89
N LEU A 124 -7.93 -5.75 -6.49
CA LEU A 124 -6.61 -6.23 -6.94
C LEU A 124 -5.77 -6.67 -5.73
N PRO A 125 -5.94 -7.92 -5.26
CA PRO A 125 -5.14 -8.44 -4.17
C PRO A 125 -3.63 -8.33 -4.46
N PRO A 126 -2.78 -8.25 -3.43
CA PRO A 126 -1.34 -8.27 -3.63
C PRO A 126 -0.93 -9.61 -4.27
N GLU A 127 -0.12 -9.52 -5.31
CA GLU A 127 0.31 -10.64 -6.17
C GLU A 127 1.76 -11.00 -5.86
N LEU A 128 2.07 -12.30 -5.97
CA LEU A 128 3.44 -12.80 -5.83
C LEU A 128 4.21 -12.62 -7.16
N PRO A 129 5.55 -12.59 -7.11
CA PRO A 129 6.39 -12.74 -8.31
C PRO A 129 5.95 -13.95 -9.15
N GLY A 130 6.01 -13.83 -10.47
CA GLY A 130 5.50 -14.85 -11.39
C GLY A 130 3.98 -14.97 -11.52
N THR A 131 3.19 -14.03 -11.00
CA THR A 131 1.73 -13.98 -11.23
C THR A 131 1.40 -13.13 -12.47
N ALA A 132 0.54 -13.63 -13.35
CA ALA A 132 0.03 -12.87 -14.48
C ALA A 132 -0.79 -11.66 -14.00
N ALA A 133 -0.45 -10.48 -14.50
CA ALA A 133 -1.06 -9.22 -14.09
C ALA A 133 -1.71 -8.50 -15.27
N ALA A 134 -2.79 -7.75 -14.99
CA ALA A 134 -3.36 -6.81 -15.94
C ALA A 134 -2.37 -5.68 -16.28
N ASP A 135 -2.65 -4.96 -17.37
CA ASP A 135 -1.86 -3.80 -17.79
C ASP A 135 -1.59 -2.83 -16.63
N LEU A 136 -0.33 -2.39 -16.50
CA LEU A 136 0.12 -1.56 -15.39
C LEU A 136 -0.65 -0.24 -15.32
N GLY A 137 -0.92 0.39 -16.48
CA GLY A 137 -1.67 1.64 -16.55
C GLY A 137 -3.10 1.48 -16.04
N GLN A 138 -3.76 0.38 -16.39
CA GLN A 138 -5.10 0.06 -15.88
C GLN A 138 -5.10 -0.15 -14.35
N ARG A 139 -4.12 -0.87 -13.82
CA ARG A 139 -3.99 -1.10 -12.36
C ARG A 139 -3.73 0.21 -11.60
N GLN A 140 -2.91 1.09 -12.16
CA GLN A 140 -2.65 2.42 -11.59
C GLN A 140 -3.91 3.29 -11.59
N ALA A 141 -4.65 3.32 -12.69
CA ALA A 141 -5.92 4.05 -12.79
C ALA A 141 -6.95 3.50 -11.79
N TRP A 142 -7.05 2.18 -11.67
CA TRP A 142 -7.89 1.51 -10.68
C TRP A 142 -7.49 1.89 -9.26
N TRP A 143 -6.21 1.83 -8.91
CA TRP A 143 -5.73 2.16 -7.57
C TRP A 143 -6.00 3.61 -7.22
N ILE A 144 -5.69 4.56 -8.12
CA ILE A 144 -5.96 5.98 -7.90
C ILE A 144 -7.46 6.23 -7.76
N GLY A 145 -8.29 5.63 -8.63
CA GLY A 145 -9.73 5.80 -8.61
C GLY A 145 -10.37 5.25 -7.33
N THR A 146 -10.02 4.02 -6.95
CA THR A 146 -10.50 3.38 -5.71
C THR A 146 -10.06 4.13 -4.46
N ALA A 147 -8.78 4.50 -4.36
CA ALA A 147 -8.27 5.27 -3.23
C ALA A 147 -8.95 6.64 -3.12
N SER A 148 -9.07 7.37 -4.24
CA SER A 148 -9.72 8.69 -4.26
C SER A 148 -11.19 8.60 -3.89
N ALA A 149 -11.92 7.64 -4.46
CA ALA A 149 -13.33 7.41 -4.14
C ALA A 149 -13.51 7.02 -2.66
N THR A 150 -12.62 6.20 -2.11
CA THR A 150 -12.64 5.80 -0.70
C THR A 150 -12.36 6.97 0.23
N ALA A 151 -11.36 7.80 -0.08
CA ALA A 151 -11.02 8.98 0.69
C ALA A 151 -12.17 9.99 0.71
N LEU A 152 -12.77 10.29 -0.44
CA LEU A 152 -13.92 11.18 -0.56
C LEU A 152 -15.17 10.60 0.11
N GLY A 153 -15.42 9.30 -0.07
CA GLY A 153 -16.54 8.59 0.55
C GLY A 153 -16.49 8.65 2.08
N LEU A 154 -15.34 8.32 2.67
CA LEU A 154 -15.12 8.44 4.11
C LEU A 154 -15.23 9.89 4.58
N ALA A 155 -14.67 10.85 3.84
CA ALA A 155 -14.76 12.26 4.19
C ALA A 155 -16.22 12.75 4.23
N LEU A 156 -17.03 12.40 3.24
CA LEU A 156 -18.46 12.75 3.20
C LEU A 156 -19.23 12.09 4.36
N LEU A 157 -18.99 10.82 4.65
CA LEU A 157 -19.66 10.11 5.74
C LEU A 157 -19.36 10.73 7.11
N VAL A 158 -18.11 11.13 7.34
CA VAL A 158 -17.64 11.62 8.64
C VAL A 158 -17.89 13.11 8.84
N PHE A 159 -17.71 13.94 7.80
CA PHE A 159 -17.73 15.40 7.92
C PHE A 159 -19.00 16.05 7.40
N ALA A 160 -19.76 15.42 6.50
CA ALA A 160 -20.97 16.05 5.96
C ALA A 160 -22.12 16.05 6.98
N ARG A 161 -22.82 17.18 7.06
CA ARG A 161 -24.04 17.32 7.89
C ARG A 161 -25.29 16.81 7.19
N HIS A 162 -25.38 16.98 5.87
CA HIS A 162 -26.56 16.62 5.08
C HIS A 162 -26.60 15.12 4.76
N TRP A 163 -27.75 14.47 4.97
CA TRP A 163 -27.88 13.02 4.78
C TRP A 163 -27.65 12.58 3.32
N LEU A 164 -28.05 13.38 2.33
CA LEU A 164 -27.76 13.09 0.91
C LEU A 164 -26.26 13.01 0.63
N LEU A 165 -25.44 13.84 1.27
CA LEU A 165 -23.99 13.79 1.09
C LEU A 165 -23.41 12.52 1.73
N LYS A 166 -23.99 12.04 2.83
CA LYS A 166 -23.61 10.75 3.41
C LYS A 166 -24.02 9.59 2.50
N ALA A 167 -25.20 9.65 1.90
CA ALA A 167 -25.64 8.66 0.91
C ALA A 167 -24.69 8.64 -0.30
N LEU A 168 -24.30 9.81 -0.82
CA LEU A 168 -23.28 9.92 -1.87
C LEU A 168 -21.93 9.33 -1.41
N GLY A 169 -21.53 9.56 -0.16
CA GLY A 169 -20.33 8.96 0.40
C GLY A 169 -20.38 7.42 0.41
N ALA A 170 -21.50 6.83 0.81
CA ALA A 170 -21.69 5.38 0.75
C ALA A 170 -21.65 4.85 -0.70
N VAL A 171 -22.28 5.57 -1.63
CA VAL A 171 -22.23 5.24 -3.06
C VAL A 171 -20.79 5.27 -3.59
N LEU A 172 -20.00 6.28 -3.23
CA LEU A 172 -18.58 6.38 -3.63
C LEU A 172 -17.72 5.21 -3.11
N LEU A 173 -18.03 4.66 -1.92
CA LEU A 173 -17.33 3.47 -1.41
C LEU A 173 -17.62 2.23 -2.27
N VAL A 174 -18.83 2.12 -2.81
CA VAL A 174 -19.30 0.93 -3.52
C VAL A 174 -18.98 0.99 -5.02
N ILE A 175 -19.10 2.16 -5.65
CA ILE A 175 -18.97 2.32 -7.11
C ILE A 175 -17.74 1.63 -7.70
N PRO A 176 -16.50 1.83 -7.18
CA PRO A 176 -15.34 1.20 -7.78
C PRO A 176 -15.49 -0.32 -7.84
N HIS A 177 -16.02 -0.92 -6.79
CA HIS A 177 -16.19 -2.37 -6.64
C HIS A 177 -17.28 -2.92 -7.55
N VAL A 178 -18.25 -2.09 -7.95
CA VAL A 178 -19.26 -2.44 -8.96
C VAL A 178 -18.70 -2.38 -10.38
N ILE A 179 -17.82 -1.40 -10.65
CA ILE A 179 -17.12 -1.31 -11.95
C ILE A 179 -16.19 -2.53 -12.13
N GLY A 180 -15.55 -2.97 -11.05
CA GLY A 180 -14.67 -4.14 -11.05
C GLY A 180 -13.23 -3.79 -11.43
N ALA A 181 -12.30 -4.51 -10.81
CA ALA A 181 -10.87 -4.33 -11.06
C ALA A 181 -10.47 -4.86 -12.45
N PRO A 182 -9.47 -4.26 -13.10
CA PRO A 182 -8.90 -4.80 -14.34
C PRO A 182 -8.27 -6.17 -14.05
N GLN A 183 -8.59 -7.18 -14.86
CA GLN A 183 -8.08 -8.54 -14.72
C GLN A 183 -7.16 -8.88 -15.89
N PRO A 184 -6.15 -9.74 -15.70
CA PRO A 184 -5.39 -10.29 -16.83
C PRO A 184 -6.31 -11.09 -17.76
N GLU A 185 -5.95 -11.19 -19.04
CA GLU A 185 -6.68 -12.03 -20.00
C GLU A 185 -6.59 -13.52 -19.66
N VAL A 186 -5.45 -13.92 -19.07
CA VAL A 186 -5.19 -15.28 -18.62
C VAL A 186 -4.77 -15.22 -17.15
N HIS A 187 -5.51 -15.91 -16.29
CA HIS A 187 -5.20 -16.06 -14.87
C HIS A 187 -4.20 -17.19 -14.67
N GLU A 188 -2.92 -16.86 -14.65
CA GLU A 188 -1.83 -17.80 -14.40
C GLU A 188 -0.97 -17.33 -13.22
N SER A 189 -0.55 -18.29 -12.41
CA SER A 189 0.37 -18.09 -11.29
C SER A 189 1.29 -19.28 -11.22
N LEU A 190 2.59 -19.02 -11.19
CA LEU A 190 3.61 -20.06 -11.07
C LEU A 190 3.67 -20.64 -9.65
N ALA A 191 3.26 -19.86 -8.65
CA ALA A 191 3.28 -20.24 -7.26
C ALA A 191 2.00 -20.99 -6.84
N PRO A 192 2.05 -21.89 -5.84
CA PRO A 192 0.87 -22.55 -5.31
C PRO A 192 -0.15 -21.56 -4.71
N ALA A 193 -1.45 -21.82 -4.91
CA ALA A 193 -2.53 -20.97 -4.39
C ALA A 193 -2.52 -20.79 -2.85
N ALA A 194 -1.97 -21.77 -2.12
CA ALA A 194 -1.77 -21.66 -0.68
C ALA A 194 -0.76 -20.56 -0.32
N LEU A 195 0.32 -20.42 -1.10
CA LEU A 195 1.35 -19.40 -0.90
C LEU A 195 0.78 -18.00 -1.19
N GLU A 196 0.01 -17.86 -2.27
CA GLU A 196 -0.71 -16.60 -2.56
C GLU A 196 -1.64 -16.18 -1.43
N THR A 197 -2.39 -17.13 -0.87
CA THR A 197 -3.33 -16.84 0.22
C THR A 197 -2.59 -16.36 1.45
N GLN A 198 -1.48 -17.01 1.80
CA GLN A 198 -0.61 -16.56 2.89
C GLN A 198 -0.06 -15.16 2.63
N PHE A 199 0.38 -14.87 1.40
CA PHE A 199 0.90 -13.55 1.03
C PHE A 199 -0.15 -12.45 1.11
N LYS A 200 -1.39 -12.73 0.67
CA LYS A 200 -2.53 -11.82 0.78
C LYS A 200 -2.82 -11.47 2.24
N VAL A 201 -2.89 -12.48 3.11
CA VAL A 201 -3.14 -12.29 4.55
C VAL A 201 -1.98 -11.56 5.22
N ALA A 202 -0.73 -11.97 4.97
CA ALA A 202 0.46 -11.35 5.54
C ALA A 202 0.56 -9.86 5.15
N SER A 203 0.26 -9.54 3.89
CA SER A 203 0.24 -8.16 3.37
C SER A 203 -0.84 -7.32 4.04
N TRP A 204 -2.06 -7.83 4.19
CA TRP A 204 -3.13 -7.10 4.87
C TRP A 204 -2.83 -6.85 6.35
N LEU A 205 -2.38 -7.87 7.07
CA LEU A 205 -2.05 -7.74 8.50
C LEU A 205 -0.88 -6.78 8.72
N THR A 206 0.16 -6.87 7.89
CA THR A 206 1.32 -5.99 7.96
C THR A 206 0.95 -4.53 7.71
N ASN A 207 0.16 -4.26 6.66
CA ASN A 207 -0.31 -2.90 6.35
C ASN A 207 -1.27 -2.37 7.43
N ALA A 208 -2.18 -3.20 7.95
CA ALA A 208 -3.08 -2.81 9.03
C ALA A 208 -2.31 -2.43 10.30
N ALA A 209 -1.32 -3.23 10.69
CA ALA A 209 -0.46 -2.96 11.84
C ALA A 209 0.35 -1.67 11.64
N PHE A 210 0.94 -1.46 10.46
CA PHE A 210 1.66 -0.24 10.11
C PHE A 210 0.78 1.01 10.26
N TRP A 211 -0.42 1.00 9.65
CA TRP A 211 -1.33 2.15 9.68
C TRP A 211 -1.88 2.43 11.08
N LEU A 212 -2.18 1.39 11.86
CA LEU A 212 -2.59 1.54 13.26
C LEU A 212 -1.47 2.17 14.09
N ALA A 213 -0.24 1.67 13.97
CA ALA A 213 0.91 2.21 14.68
C ALA A 213 1.18 3.65 14.26
N LEU A 214 1.18 3.95 12.95
CA LEU A 214 1.38 5.29 12.44
C LEU A 214 0.32 6.27 12.96
N GLY A 215 -0.97 5.87 12.95
CA GLY A 215 -2.06 6.66 13.49
C GLY A 215 -1.93 6.95 14.99
N LEU A 216 -1.63 5.92 15.80
CA LEU A 216 -1.41 6.05 17.24
C LEU A 216 -0.20 6.94 17.58
N LEU A 217 0.94 6.67 16.95
CA LEU A 217 2.20 7.39 17.19
C LEU A 217 2.11 8.84 16.75
N SER A 218 1.56 9.11 15.56
CA SER A 218 1.40 10.47 15.04
C SER A 218 0.47 11.29 15.93
N ALA A 219 -0.69 10.75 16.34
CA ALA A 219 -1.61 11.47 17.22
C ALA A 219 -1.03 11.70 18.62
N TRP A 220 -0.30 10.72 19.17
CA TRP A 220 0.36 10.87 20.47
C TRP A 220 1.43 11.97 20.45
N LEU A 221 2.34 11.94 19.46
CA LEU A 221 3.40 12.96 19.30
C LEU A 221 2.82 14.35 18.97
N PHE A 222 1.78 14.42 18.14
CA PHE A 222 1.11 15.67 17.78
C PHE A 222 0.53 16.36 19.01
N ARG A 223 -0.09 15.60 19.93
CA ARG A 223 -0.68 16.16 21.16
C ARG A 223 0.37 16.61 22.17
N ARG A 224 1.44 15.83 22.35
CA ARG A 224 2.51 16.15 23.30
C ARG A 224 3.22 17.45 22.94
N SER A 225 3.40 17.72 21.65
CA SER A 225 3.96 18.98 21.16
C SER A 225 3.02 20.18 21.25
N SER A 226 1.74 20.00 21.59
CA SER A 226 0.80 21.11 21.87
C SER A 226 0.82 21.56 23.33
N GLN A 227 1.32 20.70 24.23
CA GLN A 227 1.32 20.93 25.67
C GLN A 227 2.67 21.46 26.18
N ALA A 228 3.67 21.54 25.31
CA ALA A 228 5.01 22.05 25.55
C ALA A 228 5.19 23.39 24.85
#